data_AF-A0A9P8L060-F1
#
_entry.id   AF-A0A9P8L060-F1
#
_cell.length_a   1.000
_cell.length_b   1.000
_cell.length_c   1.000
_cell.angle_alpha   90.00
_cell.angle_beta   90.00
_cell.angle_gamma   90.00
#
_symmetry.space_group_name_H-M   'P 1'
#
loop_
_entity.id
_entity.type
_entity.pdbx_description
1 polymer ?
#
loop_
_entity_poly.entity_id
_entity_poly.type
_entity_poly.pdbx_seq_one_letter_code
_entity_poly.pdbx_strand_id
1 'polypeptide(L)'
;MVSQVERLPMPSRNPLPLSAGQEQQVRDMYYKRVRGYCADEIKRFAQCAINRTISATWACRQERLAMNSCMIIHATQQEQDAAREEWFATRLERQRQREEKKKKRIEQEKFHREWWGLDEKDKLKGQRKSLEREE
;
A
#
# COMPACT_ATOMS: atom_id res chain seq x y z
N MET A 1 8.42 10.07 -17.74
CA MET A 1 7.83 8.89 -18.42
C MET A 1 6.69 8.38 -17.56
N VAL A 2 5.44 8.68 -17.92
CA VAL A 2 4.27 8.18 -17.19
C VAL A 2 4.09 6.73 -17.59
N SER A 3 4.37 5.78 -16.70
CA SER A 3 4.07 4.37 -16.92
C SER A 3 2.57 4.27 -17.19
N GLN A 4 2.18 3.98 -18.44
CA GLN A 4 0.78 3.75 -18.79
C GLN A 4 0.38 2.43 -18.16
N VAL A 5 -0.22 2.50 -16.97
CA VAL A 5 -0.80 1.33 -16.31
C VAL A 5 -1.93 0.83 -17.19
N GLU A 6 -1.82 -0.38 -17.70
CA GLU A 6 -2.86 -1.03 -18.50
C GLU A 6 -4.14 -1.13 -17.66
N ARG A 7 -5.15 -0.32 -18.02
CA ARG A 7 -6.41 -0.24 -17.28
C ARG A 7 -7.38 -1.28 -17.83
N LEU A 8 -7.63 -2.32 -17.04
CA LEU A 8 -8.63 -3.32 -17.41
C LEU A 8 -10.07 -2.79 -17.22
N PRO A 9 -11.02 -3.22 -18.06
CA PRO A 9 -12.43 -2.91 -17.88
C PRO A 9 -13.00 -3.58 -16.62
N MET A 10 -14.09 -3.02 -16.10
CA MET A 10 -14.81 -3.59 -14.96
C MET A 10 -15.33 -5.00 -15.27
N PRO A 11 -15.09 -6.00 -14.38
CA PRO A 11 -15.50 -7.38 -14.65
C PRO A 11 -17.02 -7.62 -14.68
N SER A 12 -17.82 -6.82 -13.99
CA SER A 12 -19.29 -6.96 -13.93
C SER A 12 -19.99 -5.63 -13.64
N ARG A 13 -21.26 -5.51 -14.05
CA ARG A 13 -22.12 -4.34 -13.74
C ARG A 13 -22.66 -4.32 -12.32
N ASN A 14 -22.87 -5.50 -11.71
CA ASN A 14 -23.26 -5.61 -10.30
C ASN A 14 -22.00 -5.50 -9.42
N PRO A 15 -22.00 -4.74 -8.31
CA PRO A 15 -20.83 -4.61 -7.44
C PRO A 15 -20.44 -5.98 -6.88
N LEU A 16 -19.20 -6.38 -7.16
CA LEU A 16 -18.64 -7.63 -6.65
C LEU A 16 -18.38 -7.50 -5.14
N PRO A 17 -18.81 -8.48 -4.32
CA PRO A 17 -18.44 -8.49 -2.91
C PRO A 17 -16.93 -8.67 -2.79
N LEU A 18 -16.28 -7.74 -2.10
CA LEU A 18 -14.84 -7.76 -1.85
C LEU A 18 -14.55 -8.31 -0.45
N SER A 19 -13.40 -8.94 -0.27
CA SER A 19 -12.88 -9.26 1.06
C SER A 19 -12.59 -7.96 1.83
N ALA A 20 -12.71 -7.97 3.16
CA ALA A 20 -12.43 -6.81 4.02
C ALA A 20 -11.06 -6.14 3.71
N GLY A 21 -10.02 -6.93 3.43
CA GLY A 21 -8.71 -6.40 3.07
C GLY A 21 -8.66 -5.72 1.69
N GLN A 22 -9.51 -6.18 0.75
CA GLN A 22 -9.66 -5.55 -0.57
C GLN A 22 -10.48 -4.27 -0.47
N GLU A 23 -11.54 -4.26 0.34
CA GLU A 23 -12.31 -3.05 0.63
C GLU A 23 -11.47 -1.96 1.28
N GLN A 24 -10.55 -2.32 2.18
CA GLN A 24 -9.62 -1.36 2.77
C GLN A 24 -8.73 -0.71 1.70
N GLN A 25 -8.21 -1.49 0.73
CA GLN A 25 -7.40 -0.95 -0.37
C GLN A 25 -8.20 0.03 -1.24
N VAL A 26 -9.47 -0.28 -1.49
CA VAL A 26 -10.38 0.63 -2.20
C VAL A 26 -10.59 1.92 -1.40
N ARG A 27 -10.83 1.80 -0.08
CA ARG A 27 -10.96 2.96 0.82
C ARG A 27 -9.71 3.83 0.83
N ASP A 28 -8.53 3.22 0.80
CA ASP A 28 -7.26 3.95 0.75
C ASP A 28 -7.11 4.74 -0.56
N MET A 29 -7.50 4.15 -1.69
CA MET A 29 -7.54 4.85 -2.99
C MET A 29 -8.54 6.00 -2.98
N TYR A 30 -9.75 5.76 -2.46
CA TYR A 30 -10.78 6.78 -2.30
C TYR A 30 -10.29 7.97 -1.46
N TYR A 31 -9.75 7.70 -0.27
CA TYR A 31 -9.23 8.77 0.58
C TYR A 31 -8.05 9.50 -0.04
N LYS A 32 -7.21 8.81 -0.83
CA LYS A 32 -6.11 9.45 -1.57
C LYS A 32 -6.64 10.46 -2.60
N ARG A 33 -7.72 10.14 -3.32
CA ARG A 33 -8.34 11.06 -4.28
C ARG A 33 -8.99 12.26 -3.60
N VAL A 34 -9.81 12.02 -2.57
CA VAL A 34 -10.47 13.09 -1.81
C VAL A 34 -9.44 14.06 -1.22
N ARG A 35 -8.34 13.53 -0.66
CA ARG A 35 -7.22 14.36 -0.19
C ARG A 35 -6.47 15.07 -1.33
N GLY A 36 -6.47 14.50 -2.53
CA GLY A 36 -5.92 15.14 -3.73
C GLY A 36 -6.72 16.38 -4.13
N TYR A 37 -8.06 16.31 -4.12
CA TYR A 37 -8.90 17.48 -4.39
C TYR A 37 -8.77 18.56 -3.31
N CYS A 38 -8.66 18.15 -2.04
CA CYS A 38 -8.53 19.07 -0.90
C CYS A 38 -7.08 19.38 -0.51
N ALA A 39 -6.12 19.21 -1.42
CA ALA A 39 -4.70 19.31 -1.10
C ALA A 39 -4.31 20.68 -0.54
N ASP A 40 -4.91 21.76 -1.05
CA ASP A 40 -4.62 23.13 -0.61
C ASP A 40 -5.08 23.37 0.83
N GLU A 41 -6.27 22.88 1.20
CA GLU A 41 -6.80 23.06 2.55
C GLU A 41 -6.09 22.19 3.58
N ILE A 42 -5.67 20.97 3.17
CA ILE A 42 -4.79 20.12 3.96
C ILE A 42 -3.45 20.81 4.19
N LYS A 43 -2.89 21.48 3.17
CA LYS A 43 -1.62 22.20 3.28
C LYS A 43 -1.72 23.39 4.23
N ARG A 44 -2.80 24.17 4.18
CA ARG A 44 -3.03 25.28 5.13
C ARG A 44 -3.14 24.78 6.56
N PHE A 45 -3.89 23.71 6.79
CA PHE A 45 -3.98 23.08 8.11
C PHE A 45 -2.61 22.58 8.58
N ALA A 46 -1.85 21.90 7.70
CA ALA A 46 -0.50 21.43 8.03
C ALA A 46 0.43 22.59 8.39
N GLN A 47 0.42 23.70 7.64
CA GLN A 47 1.23 24.88 7.93
C GLN A 47 0.93 25.46 9.32
N CYS A 48 -0.35 25.49 9.73
CA CYS A 48 -0.72 25.93 11.08
C CYS A 48 -0.27 24.92 12.16
N ALA A 49 -0.32 23.61 11.86
CA ALA A 49 -0.04 22.55 12.82
C ALA A 49 1.46 22.25 13.04
N ILE A 50 2.36 22.60 12.10
CA ILE A 50 3.80 22.24 12.16
C ILE A 50 4.44 22.61 13.50
N ASN A 51 4.14 23.78 14.06
CA ASN A 51 4.77 24.27 15.29
C ASN A 51 3.91 24.07 16.56
N ARG A 52 2.79 23.34 16.46
CA ARG A 52 1.81 23.20 17.54
C ARG A 52 1.52 21.73 17.79
N THR A 53 2.16 21.14 18.80
CA THR A 53 1.99 19.71 19.12
C THR A 53 0.74 19.44 19.95
N ILE A 54 0.48 20.28 20.96
CA ILE A 54 -0.65 20.09 21.90
C ILE A 54 -1.81 21.04 21.56
N SER A 55 -1.51 22.26 21.12
CA SER A 55 -2.50 23.33 20.93
C SER A 55 -3.14 23.40 19.55
N ALA A 56 -2.75 22.55 18.60
CA ALA A 56 -3.23 22.60 17.22
C ALA A 56 -4.76 22.48 17.10
N THR A 57 -5.39 21.68 17.95
CA THR A 57 -6.84 21.39 17.88
C THR A 57 -7.70 22.65 18.08
N TRP A 58 -7.27 23.58 18.92
CA TRP A 58 -7.96 24.85 19.14
C TRP A 58 -7.37 26.00 18.34
N ALA A 59 -6.04 26.08 18.22
CA ALA A 59 -5.35 27.17 17.55
C ALA A 59 -5.55 27.15 16.02
N CYS A 60 -5.66 25.96 15.42
CA CYS A 60 -5.87 25.75 13.98
C CYS A 60 -7.30 25.31 13.68
N ARG A 61 -8.27 25.72 14.52
CA ARG A 61 -9.67 25.28 14.42
C ARG A 61 -10.29 25.67 13.09
N GLN A 62 -10.00 26.86 12.58
CA GLN A 62 -10.59 27.38 11.35
C GLN A 62 -10.10 26.59 10.13
N GLU A 63 -8.80 26.36 10.04
CA GLU A 63 -8.17 25.58 8.98
C GLU A 63 -8.65 24.12 9.03
N ARG A 64 -8.80 23.55 10.23
CA ARG A 64 -9.36 22.20 10.40
C ARG A 64 -10.81 22.12 9.88
N LEU A 65 -11.64 23.11 10.17
CA LEU A 65 -13.03 23.15 9.70
C LEU A 65 -13.10 23.30 8.17
N ALA A 66 -12.27 24.18 7.59
CA ALA A 66 -12.19 24.36 6.14
C ALA A 66 -11.71 23.09 5.40
N MET A 67 -10.70 22.42 5.96
CA MET A 67 -10.24 21.14 5.43
C MET A 67 -11.34 20.08 5.50
N ASN A 68 -12.04 19.96 6.63
CA ASN A 68 -13.12 18.98 6.80
C ASN A 68 -14.31 19.26 5.90
N SER A 69 -14.70 20.53 5.71
CA SER A 69 -15.81 20.88 4.81
C SER A 69 -15.49 20.49 3.37
N CYS A 70 -14.26 20.74 2.89
CA CYS A 70 -13.82 20.27 1.59
C CYS A 70 -13.91 18.74 1.46
N MET A 71 -13.40 18.00 2.45
CA MET A 71 -13.44 16.54 2.41
C MET A 71 -14.87 15.99 2.33
N ILE A 72 -15.82 16.60 3.05
CA ILE A 72 -17.24 16.17 3.03
C ILE A 72 -17.87 16.43 1.65
N ILE A 73 -17.55 17.56 1.01
CA ILE A 73 -18.08 17.88 -0.34
C ILE A 73 -17.64 16.84 -1.37
N HIS A 74 -16.38 16.40 -1.31
CA HIS A 74 -15.84 15.40 -2.23
C HIS A 74 -16.06 13.96 -1.78
N ALA A 75 -16.63 13.74 -0.59
CA ALA A 75 -16.92 12.42 -0.06
C ALA A 75 -18.20 11.81 -0.67
N THR A 76 -18.23 11.68 -1.99
CA THR A 76 -19.40 11.21 -2.75
C THR A 76 -19.32 9.71 -3.05
N GLN A 77 -20.49 9.08 -3.22
CA GLN A 77 -20.59 7.69 -3.66
C GLN A 77 -19.92 7.46 -5.03
N GLN A 78 -20.02 8.45 -5.93
CA GLN A 78 -19.39 8.41 -7.25
C GLN A 78 -17.87 8.28 -7.17
N GLU A 79 -17.22 8.99 -6.25
CA GLU A 79 -15.78 8.85 -6.03
C GLU A 79 -15.41 7.49 -5.44
N GLN A 80 -16.27 6.93 -4.59
CA GLN A 80 -16.07 5.58 -4.07
C GLN A 80 -16.17 4.51 -5.18
N ASP A 81 -17.15 4.63 -6.06
CA ASP A 81 -17.31 3.69 -7.18
C ASP A 81 -16.19 3.85 -8.21
N ALA A 82 -15.80 5.08 -8.54
CA ALA A 82 -14.65 5.32 -9.39
C ALA A 82 -13.34 4.78 -8.76
N ALA A 83 -13.19 4.82 -7.42
CA ALA A 83 -12.05 4.22 -6.74
C ALA A 83 -12.08 2.68 -6.80
N ARG A 84 -13.27 2.07 -6.75
CA ARG A 84 -13.44 0.63 -7.00
C ARG A 84 -13.02 0.28 -8.43
N GLU A 85 -13.46 1.04 -9.41
CA GLU A 85 -13.12 0.81 -10.82
C GLU A 85 -11.61 0.90 -11.06
N GLU A 86 -10.94 1.92 -10.51
CA GLU A 86 -9.48 2.03 -10.59
C GLU A 86 -8.78 0.87 -9.87
N TRP A 87 -9.31 0.44 -8.72
CA TRP A 87 -8.78 -0.72 -8.03
C TRP A 87 -8.88 -1.95 -8.92
N PHE A 88 -10.02 -2.23 -9.55
CA PHE A 88 -10.15 -3.37 -10.48
C PHE A 88 -9.25 -3.22 -11.72
N ALA A 89 -9.20 -2.02 -12.30
CA ALA A 89 -8.40 -1.74 -13.49
C ALA A 89 -6.90 -2.05 -13.28
N THR A 90 -6.39 -1.78 -12.08
CA THR A 90 -4.97 -1.98 -11.70
C THR A 90 -4.67 -3.39 -11.14
N ARG A 91 -5.58 -4.36 -11.30
CA ARG A 91 -5.41 -5.73 -10.77
C ARG A 91 -4.15 -6.42 -11.32
N LEU A 92 -3.90 -6.35 -12.63
CA LEU A 92 -2.72 -6.98 -13.25
C LEU A 92 -1.42 -6.37 -12.75
N GLU A 93 -1.38 -5.05 -12.62
CA GLU A 93 -0.23 -4.33 -12.07
C GLU A 93 0.06 -4.79 -10.63
N ARG A 94 -0.97 -4.94 -9.78
CA ARG A 94 -0.78 -5.49 -8.43
C ARG A 94 -0.30 -6.94 -8.43
N GLN A 95 -0.71 -7.75 -9.41
CA GLN A 95 -0.22 -9.12 -9.55
C GLN A 95 1.27 -9.11 -9.91
N ARG A 96 1.67 -8.32 -10.92
CA ARG A 96 3.06 -8.14 -11.32
C ARG A 96 3.93 -7.67 -10.16
N GLN A 97 3.49 -6.66 -9.41
CA GLN A 97 4.22 -6.18 -8.23
C GLN A 97 4.41 -7.25 -7.15
N ARG A 98 3.42 -8.15 -6.95
CA ARG A 98 3.58 -9.28 -6.02
C ARG A 98 4.61 -10.28 -6.52
N GLU A 99 4.64 -10.57 -7.81
CA GLU A 99 5.62 -11.47 -8.42
C GLU A 99 7.03 -10.90 -8.34
N GLU A 100 7.21 -9.61 -8.64
CA GLU A 100 8.50 -8.92 -8.50
C GLU A 100 8.99 -8.90 -7.05
N LYS A 101 8.11 -8.62 -6.08
CA LYS A 101 8.45 -8.69 -4.65
C LYS A 101 8.82 -10.11 -4.20
N LYS A 102 8.16 -11.15 -4.72
CA LYS A 102 8.50 -12.54 -4.44
C LYS A 102 9.89 -12.88 -4.99
N LYS A 103 10.19 -12.48 -6.24
CA LYS A 103 11.52 -12.67 -6.86
C LYS A 103 12.61 -12.00 -6.03
N LYS A 104 12.42 -10.73 -5.66
CA LYS A 104 13.36 -9.98 -4.81
C LYS A 104 13.55 -10.63 -3.44
N ARG A 105 12.48 -11.14 -2.82
CA ARG A 105 12.59 -11.83 -1.53
C ARG A 105 13.40 -13.13 -1.64
N ILE A 106 13.19 -13.93 -2.70
CA ILE A 106 13.97 -15.15 -2.94
C ILE A 106 15.43 -14.82 -3.16
N GLU A 107 15.73 -13.78 -3.93
CA GLU A 107 17.10 -13.30 -4.16
C GLU A 107 17.75 -12.80 -2.86
N GLN A 108 17.03 -12.01 -2.07
CA GLN A 108 17.48 -11.56 -0.75
C GLN A 108 17.73 -12.73 0.22
N GLU A 109 16.89 -13.76 0.19
CA GLU A 109 17.05 -14.95 1.02
C GLU A 109 18.29 -15.75 0.62
N LYS A 110 18.54 -15.93 -0.69
CA LYS A 110 19.77 -16.54 -1.21
C LYS A 110 21.00 -15.75 -0.77
N PHE A 111 20.98 -14.44 -1.00
CA PHE A 111 22.06 -13.55 -0.61
C PHE A 111 22.32 -13.60 0.90
N HIS A 112 21.26 -13.57 1.72
CA HIS A 112 21.40 -13.67 3.17
C HIS A 112 21.99 -15.03 3.60
N ARG A 113 21.59 -16.13 2.95
CA ARG A 113 22.08 -17.47 3.21
C ARG A 113 23.57 -17.62 2.85
N GLU A 114 23.98 -17.06 1.71
CA GLU A 114 25.37 -17.00 1.26
C GLU A 114 26.22 -16.12 2.19
N TRP A 115 25.74 -14.91 2.50
CA TRP A 115 26.44 -13.96 3.37
C TRP A 115 26.69 -14.52 4.78
N TRP A 116 25.72 -15.25 5.34
CA TRP A 116 25.90 -15.87 6.65
C TRP A 116 26.76 -17.15 6.60
N GLY A 117 27.09 -17.67 5.41
CA GLY A 117 27.83 -18.94 5.26
C GLY A 117 27.05 -20.15 5.79
N LEU A 118 25.71 -20.08 5.77
CA LEU A 118 24.83 -21.17 6.21
C LEU A 118 24.98 -22.40 5.30
N ASP A 119 25.22 -22.21 4.01
CA ASP A 119 25.38 -23.30 3.05
C ASP A 119 26.57 -24.21 3.38
N GLU A 120 27.72 -23.64 3.76
CA GLU A 120 28.90 -24.40 4.16
C GLU A 120 28.69 -25.10 5.51
N LYS A 121 28.03 -24.43 6.48
CA LYS A 121 27.70 -25.04 7.77
C LYS A 121 26.70 -26.20 7.63
N ASP A 122 25.73 -26.09 6.73
CA ASP A 122 24.77 -27.15 6.43
C ASP A 122 25.46 -28.37 5.80
N LYS A 123 26.40 -28.15 4.84
CA LYS A 123 27.22 -29.23 4.25
C LYS A 123 28.08 -29.95 5.29
N LEU A 124 28.76 -29.19 6.15
CA LEU A 124 29.59 -29.73 7.24
C LEU A 124 28.75 -30.56 8.24
N LYS A 125 27.55 -30.10 8.60
CA LYS A 125 26.61 -30.86 9.44
C LYS A 125 26.11 -32.13 8.76
N GLY A 126 25.84 -32.07 7.45
CA GLY A 126 25.43 -33.22 6.65
C GLY A 126 26.49 -34.32 6.65
N GLN A 127 27.74 -33.95 6.39
CA GLN A 127 28.88 -34.88 6.43
C GLN A 127 29.09 -35.52 7.81
N ARG A 128 28.92 -34.74 8.88
CA ARG A 128 29.04 -35.27 10.24
C ARG A 128 27.96 -36.30 10.58
N LYS A 129 26.71 -36.06 10.14
CA LYS A 129 25.59 -37.00 10.31
C LYS A 129 25.74 -38.28 9.48
N SER A 130 26.34 -38.21 8.30
CA SER A 130 26.58 -39.41 7.49
C SER A 130 27.66 -40.28 8.11
N LEU A 131 28.73 -39.68 8.65
CA LEU A 131 29.77 -40.39 9.38
C LEU A 131 29.21 -41.08 10.64
N GLU A 132 28.37 -40.38 11.42
CA GLU A 132 27.69 -40.93 12.60
C GLU A 132 26.68 -42.06 12.29
N ARG A 133 26.30 -42.29 11.02
CA ARG A 133 25.34 -43.33 10.62
C ARG A 133 26.00 -44.60 10.06
N GLU A 134 27.28 -44.51 9.69
CA GLU A 134 28.06 -45.63 9.17
C GLU A 134 28.87 -46.38 10.26
N GLU A 135 29.02 -45.78 11.45
CA GLU A 135 29.44 -46.44 12.70
C GLU A 135 28.27 -47.14 13.42
#